data_AF-A0A4U7KLS5-F1
#
_entry.id   AF-A0A4U7KLS5-F1
#
_cell.length_a   1.000
_cell.length_b   1.000
_cell.length_c   1.000
_cell.angle_alpha   90.00
_cell.angle_beta   90.00
_cell.angle_gamma   90.00
#
_symmetry.space_group_name_H-M   'P 1'
#
loop_
_entity.id
_entity.type
_entity.pdbx_description
1 polymer ?
#
loop_
_entity_poly.entity_id
_entity_poly.type
_entity_poly.pdbx_seq_one_letter_code
_entity_poly.pdbx_strand_id
1 'polypeptide(L)'
;MEGHPGADQDCSPQEGAQAPPRQEGRLLGHPEKRRQFDSVDESIDDEAVPTGKEPADQFYALWGPVFEREGRFSEPKNGPVPQLGDANSTREQVNEFYDFFYNFDSWRSFEYLDKEINEGSDNRDDKRYTEKKNRNERARRKKEDNARLRNLVDKALSVDPRIKQFKADDKAAREAKKNKGRPGANGAAAVDPRKAAEDKKKAEEEAKLKAEQEAKAAEQEKSAKADAKKQKEAAKKAIKKEKKALNKLITDNNYFQAAGAPTPQVIEAQLNELDSLCEKLEAVKLAEYRKKAEAASGAEAIKAEFASAAKEAGIGASAFA
;
A
#
# COMPACT_ATOMS: atom_id res chain seq x y z
N MET A 1 57.52 5.91 -50.91
CA MET A 1 58.12 6.61 -49.78
C MET A 1 57.35 7.91 -49.58
N GLU A 2 56.47 8.16 -48.60
CA GLU A 2 55.82 7.37 -47.51
C GLU A 2 54.34 7.84 -47.43
N GLY A 3 53.40 7.27 -46.67
CA GLY A 3 53.40 6.16 -45.70
C GLY A 3 52.01 6.03 -45.03
N HIS A 4 51.90 5.26 -43.94
CA HIS A 4 50.77 5.25 -42.97
C HIS A 4 51.38 5.02 -41.55
N PRO A 5 50.67 5.12 -40.39
CA PRO A 5 49.22 5.17 -40.10
C PRO A 5 48.63 6.60 -40.28
N GLY A 6 47.54 7.09 -39.66
CA GLY A 6 46.55 6.52 -38.72
C GLY A 6 45.25 7.37 -38.70
N ALA A 7 44.12 6.99 -38.07
CA ALA A 7 43.80 5.98 -37.04
C ALA A 7 43.81 6.44 -35.56
N ASP A 8 42.97 7.44 -35.23
CA ASP A 8 42.36 7.61 -33.90
C ASP A 8 40.85 7.84 -34.04
N GLN A 9 40.05 7.38 -33.06
CA GLN A 9 38.59 7.40 -33.10
C GLN A 9 38.02 8.46 -32.15
N ASP A 10 37.71 9.65 -32.65
CA ASP A 10 37.03 10.68 -31.84
C ASP A 10 35.53 10.37 -31.71
N CYS A 11 35.21 9.48 -30.77
CA CYS A 11 33.88 8.94 -30.54
C CYS A 11 33.00 9.97 -29.80
N SER A 12 32.51 10.95 -30.58
CA SER A 12 31.61 12.03 -30.13
C SER A 12 30.45 11.49 -29.27
N PRO A 13 30.35 11.84 -27.98
CA PRO A 13 29.22 11.44 -27.15
C PRO A 13 27.94 12.16 -27.60
N GLN A 14 27.01 11.43 -28.21
CA GLN A 14 25.60 11.83 -28.20
C GLN A 14 25.02 11.64 -26.79
N GLU A 15 23.85 12.24 -26.57
CA GLU A 15 23.02 12.08 -25.37
C GLU A 15 23.58 12.62 -24.04
N GLY A 16 23.54 13.95 -23.90
CA GLY A 16 23.36 14.61 -22.61
C GLY A 16 22.01 15.33 -22.59
N ALA A 17 20.91 14.61 -22.33
CA ALA A 17 19.56 15.19 -22.38
C ALA A 17 19.44 16.37 -21.41
N GLN A 18 19.25 17.58 -21.94
CA GLN A 18 19.26 18.79 -21.14
C GLN A 18 18.04 18.83 -20.21
N ALA A 19 18.29 18.66 -18.90
CA ALA A 19 17.25 18.68 -17.89
C ALA A 19 16.41 19.96 -17.99
N PRO A 20 15.08 19.89 -17.87
CA PRO A 20 14.21 21.04 -18.07
C PRO A 20 14.58 22.17 -17.10
N PRO A 21 14.59 23.44 -17.54
CA PRO A 21 15.06 24.54 -16.72
C PRO A 21 14.24 24.66 -15.43
N ARG A 22 14.94 24.70 -14.30
CA ARG A 22 14.37 24.73 -12.94
C ARG A 22 13.25 25.77 -12.82
N GLN A 23 12.01 25.29 -12.63
CA GLN A 23 10.82 26.16 -12.58
C GLN A 23 10.62 26.88 -11.22
N GLU A 24 11.61 26.79 -10.33
CA GLU A 24 11.61 27.29 -8.95
C GLU A 24 11.00 28.70 -8.83
N GLY A 25 11.41 29.64 -9.70
CA GLY A 25 10.97 31.04 -9.65
C GLY A 25 9.51 31.32 -10.03
N ARG A 26 8.81 30.40 -10.73
CA ARG A 26 7.37 30.58 -11.08
C ARG A 26 6.42 29.89 -10.11
N LEU A 27 6.91 28.97 -9.27
CA LEU A 27 6.06 28.19 -8.36
C LEU A 27 5.70 28.94 -7.06
N LEU A 28 6.49 29.94 -6.64
CA LEU A 28 6.22 30.72 -5.42
C LEU A 28 4.88 31.50 -5.45
N GLY A 29 4.32 31.78 -6.63
CA GLY A 29 3.08 32.56 -6.76
C GLY A 29 1.78 31.79 -6.48
N HIS A 30 1.82 30.46 -6.37
CA HIS A 30 0.63 29.62 -6.17
C HIS A 30 0.88 28.54 -5.11
N PRO A 31 0.31 28.65 -3.89
CA PRO A 31 0.62 27.74 -2.79
C PRO A 31 0.22 26.28 -3.08
N GLU A 32 -0.82 26.05 -3.88
CA GLU A 32 -1.24 24.72 -4.32
C GLU A 32 -0.18 24.07 -5.21
N LYS A 33 0.31 24.78 -6.23
CA LYS A 33 1.37 24.29 -7.13
C LYS A 33 2.70 24.12 -6.41
N ARG A 34 2.98 24.97 -5.41
CA ARG A 34 4.12 24.80 -4.50
C ARG A 34 4.00 23.51 -3.69
N ARG A 35 2.85 23.25 -3.04
CA ARG A 35 2.58 21.96 -2.35
C ARG A 35 2.69 20.77 -3.31
N GLN A 36 2.16 20.84 -4.53
CA GLN A 36 2.26 19.77 -5.54
C GLN A 36 3.72 19.44 -5.90
N PHE A 37 4.58 20.45 -6.04
CA PHE A 37 6.01 20.29 -6.29
C PHE A 37 6.74 19.71 -5.07
N ASP A 38 6.58 20.35 -3.89
CA ASP A 38 7.25 19.94 -2.65
C ASP A 38 6.90 18.51 -2.22
N SER A 39 5.73 18.01 -2.64
CA SER A 39 5.28 16.63 -2.39
C SER A 39 6.07 15.54 -3.12
N VAL A 40 6.86 15.93 -4.13
CA VAL A 40 7.62 15.02 -5.01
C VAL A 40 9.01 15.57 -5.36
N ASP A 41 9.53 16.49 -4.53
CA ASP A 41 10.83 17.14 -4.73
C ASP A 41 11.97 16.12 -4.70
N GLU A 42 12.60 15.89 -5.88
CA GLU A 42 13.68 14.93 -6.07
C GLU A 42 14.96 15.25 -5.24
N SER A 43 15.07 16.45 -4.66
CA SER A 43 16.13 16.79 -3.71
C SER A 43 15.88 16.27 -2.28
N ILE A 44 14.68 15.76 -2.00
CA ILE A 44 14.27 15.20 -0.70
C ILE A 44 14.27 13.67 -0.80
N ASP A 45 15.38 13.03 -0.40
CA ASP A 45 15.42 11.58 -0.27
C ASP A 45 14.59 11.13 0.95
N ASP A 46 13.39 10.60 0.67
CA ASP A 46 12.45 10.04 1.64
C ASP A 46 12.85 8.65 2.17
N GLU A 47 13.72 7.92 1.45
CA GLU A 47 14.20 6.58 1.78
C GLU A 47 15.56 6.62 2.51
N ALA A 48 16.23 7.78 2.54
CA ALA A 48 17.30 8.08 3.49
C ALA A 48 16.77 8.06 4.93
N VAL A 49 16.73 6.87 5.52
CA VAL A 49 16.35 6.60 6.92
C VAL A 49 17.35 5.61 7.55
N PRO A 50 17.65 5.71 8.86
CA PRO A 50 18.61 4.83 9.53
C PRO A 50 18.23 3.35 9.41
N THR A 51 19.21 2.45 9.38
CA THR A 51 18.97 1.01 9.17
C THR A 51 18.29 0.33 10.35
N GLY A 52 18.36 0.92 11.55
CA GLY A 52 17.89 0.35 12.81
C GLY A 52 18.93 -0.54 13.52
N LYS A 53 20.19 -0.49 13.07
CA LYS A 53 21.33 -1.24 13.63
C LYS A 53 22.43 -0.33 14.20
N GLU A 54 22.23 0.98 14.09
CA GLU A 54 23.11 2.02 14.61
C GLU A 54 23.12 2.02 16.15
N PRO A 55 24.21 2.47 16.79
CA PRO A 55 24.31 2.45 18.24
C PRO A 55 23.39 3.49 18.89
N ALA A 56 23.01 3.22 20.15
CA ALA A 56 21.91 3.91 20.85
C ALA A 56 22.16 5.40 21.13
N ASP A 57 23.43 5.80 21.21
CA ASP A 57 23.91 7.18 21.34
C ASP A 57 23.63 8.03 20.09
N GLN A 58 23.70 7.42 18.90
CA GLN A 58 23.47 8.11 17.63
C GLN A 58 21.99 8.28 17.27
N PHE A 59 21.07 7.68 18.04
CA PHE A 59 19.63 7.67 17.76
C PHE A 59 19.06 9.07 17.45
N TYR A 60 19.28 10.04 18.34
CA TYR A 60 18.72 11.39 18.19
C TYR A 60 19.28 12.14 16.97
N ALA A 61 20.59 12.02 16.74
CA ALA A 61 21.28 12.67 15.63
C ALA A 61 20.87 12.11 14.26
N LEU A 62 20.50 10.82 14.20
CA LEU A 62 20.13 10.14 12.96
C LEU A 62 18.62 10.18 12.68
N TRP A 63 17.77 10.10 13.71
CA TRP A 63 16.31 10.09 13.55
C TRP A 63 15.68 11.48 13.65
N GLY A 64 16.29 12.42 14.38
CA GLY A 64 15.79 13.80 14.49
C GLY A 64 15.60 14.48 13.12
N PRO A 65 16.64 14.56 12.26
CA PRO A 65 16.53 15.16 10.93
C PRO A 65 15.52 14.46 10.01
N VAL A 66 15.30 13.15 10.19
CA VAL A 66 14.26 12.40 9.47
C VAL A 66 12.88 12.88 9.89
N PHE A 67 12.56 12.91 11.18
CA PHE A 67 11.25 13.38 11.66
C PHE A 67 11.02 14.87 11.39
N GLU A 68 12.06 15.69 11.38
CA GLU A 68 11.97 17.10 10.92
C GLU A 68 11.72 17.22 9.41
N ARG A 69 12.25 16.30 8.58
CA ARG A 69 11.95 16.21 7.14
C ARG A 69 10.50 15.81 6.91
N GLU A 70 10.02 14.74 7.56
CA GLU A 70 8.64 14.28 7.45
C GLU A 70 7.65 15.35 7.99
N GLY A 71 7.98 16.00 9.11
CA GLY A 71 7.14 17.00 9.78
C GLY A 71 6.74 18.19 8.91
N ARG A 72 7.57 18.56 7.91
CA ARG A 72 7.26 19.61 6.90
C ARG A 72 5.91 19.36 6.20
N PHE A 73 5.53 18.09 6.06
CA PHE A 73 4.35 17.66 5.34
C PHE A 73 3.07 17.57 6.20
N SER A 74 3.14 17.93 7.48
CA SER A 74 1.97 17.94 8.38
C SER A 74 0.95 19.01 7.97
N GLU A 75 -0.33 18.68 7.92
CA GLU A 75 -1.38 19.70 7.81
C GLU A 75 -1.46 20.57 9.08
N PRO A 76 -1.75 21.90 8.97
CA PRO A 76 -1.83 22.79 10.14
C PRO A 76 -2.87 22.38 11.19
N LYS A 77 -3.90 21.62 10.80
CA LYS A 77 -4.93 21.10 11.70
C LYS A 77 -4.41 20.08 12.73
N ASN A 78 -3.23 19.51 12.50
CA ASN A 78 -2.59 18.56 13.41
C ASN A 78 -1.96 19.27 14.62
N GLY A 79 -1.85 20.61 14.58
CA GLY A 79 -1.11 21.40 15.58
C GLY A 79 0.38 21.55 15.25
N PRO A 80 1.20 22.02 16.22
CA PRO A 80 2.64 22.08 16.06
C PRO A 80 3.24 20.66 16.00
N VAL A 81 4.26 20.47 15.16
CA VAL A 81 4.98 19.19 15.09
C VAL A 81 5.86 19.05 16.34
N PRO A 82 5.70 17.98 17.17
CA PRO A 82 6.58 17.71 18.29
C PRO A 82 7.96 17.26 17.78
N GLN A 83 9.03 17.71 18.43
CA GLN A 83 10.38 17.21 18.15
C GLN A 83 10.64 15.87 18.86
N LEU A 84 11.57 15.08 18.31
CA LEU A 84 11.98 13.77 18.86
C LEU A 84 12.51 13.85 20.30
N GLY A 85 13.00 15.02 20.71
CA GLY A 85 13.60 15.27 22.02
C GLY A 85 14.99 14.66 22.16
N ASP A 86 15.37 14.41 23.42
CA ASP A 86 16.67 13.93 23.86
C ASP A 86 16.53 12.71 24.80
N ALA A 87 17.62 12.27 25.41
CA ALA A 87 17.64 11.16 26.37
C ALA A 87 16.96 11.46 27.73
N ASN A 88 16.70 12.72 28.06
CA ASN A 88 16.09 13.15 29.33
C ASN A 88 14.58 13.43 29.20
N SER A 89 14.06 13.44 27.97
CA SER A 89 12.65 13.73 27.65
C SER A 89 11.69 12.79 28.37
N THR A 90 10.61 13.34 28.94
CA THR A 90 9.70 12.57 29.80
C THR A 90 8.86 11.57 29.00
N ARG A 91 8.28 10.59 29.68
CA ARG A 91 7.43 9.57 29.05
C ARG A 91 6.23 10.20 28.33
N GLU A 92 5.70 11.29 28.87
CA GLU A 92 4.58 12.05 28.32
C GLU A 92 4.97 12.71 27.00
N GLN A 93 6.13 13.37 26.95
CA GLN A 93 6.67 13.99 25.73
C GLN A 93 6.97 12.95 24.64
N VAL A 94 7.52 11.80 25.04
CA VAL A 94 7.83 10.69 24.11
C VAL A 94 6.54 10.06 23.58
N ASN A 95 5.52 9.87 24.42
CA ASN A 95 4.20 9.41 23.97
C ASN A 95 3.55 10.42 23.01
N GLU A 96 3.49 11.70 23.37
CA GLU A 96 2.93 12.78 22.54
C GLU A 96 3.57 12.83 21.15
N PHE A 97 4.90 12.69 21.08
CA PHE A 97 5.64 12.59 19.83
C PHE A 97 5.19 11.39 18.98
N TYR A 98 5.15 10.18 19.54
CA TYR A 98 4.75 9.00 18.78
C TYR A 98 3.25 8.99 18.43
N ASP A 99 2.37 9.46 19.31
CA ASP A 99 0.94 9.59 19.07
C ASP A 99 0.63 10.60 17.96
N PHE A 100 1.35 11.73 17.89
CA PHE A 100 1.29 12.66 16.77
C PHE A 100 1.66 11.98 15.44
N PHE A 101 2.79 11.26 15.40
CA PHE A 101 3.26 10.61 14.18
C PHE A 101 2.43 9.37 13.76
N TYR A 102 1.77 8.68 14.70
CA TYR A 102 0.80 7.62 14.37
C TYR A 102 -0.53 8.17 13.81
N ASN A 103 -0.94 9.36 14.25
CA ASN A 103 -2.14 10.06 13.77
C ASN A 103 -1.85 11.08 12.65
N PHE A 104 -0.62 11.09 12.11
CA PHE A 104 -0.14 12.08 11.15
C PHE A 104 -1.02 12.15 9.89
N ASP A 105 -1.58 13.33 9.61
CA ASP A 105 -2.20 13.63 8.32
C ASP A 105 -1.34 14.60 7.49
N SER A 106 -1.09 14.20 6.26
CA SER A 106 -0.08 14.78 5.39
C SER A 106 -0.72 15.59 4.27
N TRP A 107 -0.25 16.81 3.99
CA TRP A 107 -0.73 17.58 2.84
C TRP A 107 -0.20 17.11 1.49
N ARG A 108 0.74 16.14 1.45
CA ARG A 108 1.35 15.67 0.19
C ARG A 108 0.30 15.29 -0.85
N SER A 109 0.35 15.88 -2.04
CA SER A 109 -0.48 15.52 -3.20
C SER A 109 0.42 15.10 -4.37
N PHE A 110 0.02 14.03 -5.08
CA PHE A 110 0.83 13.41 -6.13
C PHE A 110 0.40 13.82 -7.54
N GLU A 111 -0.20 15.01 -7.65
CA GLU A 111 -0.79 15.59 -8.89
C GLU A 111 0.27 15.98 -9.91
N TYR A 112 1.47 16.34 -9.46
CA TYR A 112 2.63 16.57 -10.32
C TYR A 112 3.06 15.31 -11.09
N LEU A 113 2.63 14.12 -10.65
CA LEU A 113 2.95 12.82 -11.26
C LEU A 113 1.77 12.20 -12.02
N ASP A 114 0.74 12.99 -12.34
CA ASP A 114 -0.39 12.58 -13.19
C ASP A 114 0.03 12.64 -14.67
N LYS A 115 0.12 11.46 -15.30
CA LYS A 115 0.78 11.27 -16.60
C LYS A 115 -0.04 11.71 -17.83
N GLU A 116 -1.31 12.05 -17.64
CA GLU A 116 -2.24 12.38 -18.71
C GLU A 116 -2.93 13.71 -18.38
N ILE A 117 -2.37 14.79 -18.94
CA ILE A 117 -2.96 16.14 -18.88
C ILE A 117 -3.85 16.32 -20.11
N ASN A 118 -5.14 15.99 -19.97
CA ASN A 118 -6.09 15.97 -21.08
C ASN A 118 -6.79 17.34 -21.27
N GLU A 119 -6.00 18.40 -21.40
CA GLU A 119 -6.50 19.75 -21.66
C GLU A 119 -7.06 19.90 -23.09
N GLY A 120 -6.60 19.07 -24.05
CA GLY A 120 -6.87 19.21 -25.48
C GLY A 120 -7.92 18.28 -26.13
N SER A 121 -8.50 17.29 -25.45
CA SER A 121 -9.60 16.49 -26.04
C SER A 121 -10.96 17.16 -25.88
N ASP A 122 -11.79 17.20 -26.93
CA ASP A 122 -13.19 17.61 -26.80
C ASP A 122 -14.12 16.48 -26.29
N ASN A 123 -13.63 15.24 -26.23
CA ASN A 123 -14.44 14.12 -25.74
C ASN A 123 -14.54 14.12 -24.20
N ARG A 124 -15.76 14.30 -23.70
CA ARG A 124 -16.11 14.31 -22.28
C ARG A 124 -15.78 13.00 -21.57
N ASP A 125 -15.95 11.86 -22.23
CA ASP A 125 -15.69 10.55 -21.61
C ASP A 125 -14.20 10.23 -21.53
N ASP A 126 -13.38 10.69 -22.48
CA ASP A 126 -11.91 10.57 -22.38
C ASP A 126 -11.38 11.41 -21.22
N LYS A 127 -11.86 12.65 -21.05
CA LYS A 127 -11.55 13.49 -19.88
C LYS A 127 -11.94 12.80 -18.57
N ARG A 128 -13.13 12.18 -18.51
CA ARG A 128 -13.62 11.42 -17.34
C ARG A 128 -12.81 10.15 -17.08
N TYR A 129 -12.35 9.46 -18.13
CA TYR A 129 -11.49 8.29 -18.01
C TYR A 129 -10.10 8.65 -17.50
N THR A 130 -9.46 9.67 -18.08
CA THR A 130 -8.17 10.21 -17.67
C THR A 130 -8.18 10.63 -16.21
N GLU A 131 -9.13 11.48 -15.78
CA GLU A 131 -9.17 11.92 -14.38
C GLU A 131 -9.44 10.76 -13.42
N LYS A 132 -10.28 9.78 -13.81
CA LYS A 132 -10.47 8.55 -13.02
C LYS A 132 -9.17 7.73 -12.90
N LYS A 133 -8.31 7.72 -13.92
CA LYS A 133 -7.01 7.03 -13.93
C LYS A 133 -6.00 7.76 -13.03
N ASN A 134 -5.82 9.05 -13.25
CA ASN A 134 -4.98 9.95 -12.46
C ASN A 134 -5.32 9.88 -10.96
N ARG A 135 -6.59 10.14 -10.60
CA ARG A 135 -7.07 10.06 -9.21
C ARG A 135 -6.83 8.71 -8.53
N ASN A 136 -6.94 7.59 -9.27
CA ASN A 136 -6.63 6.26 -8.73
C ASN A 136 -5.13 6.08 -8.44
N GLU A 137 -4.26 6.64 -9.29
CA GLU A 137 -2.80 6.61 -9.11
C GLU A 137 -2.35 7.56 -7.98
N ARG A 138 -2.95 8.75 -7.86
CA ARG A 138 -2.77 9.64 -6.70
C ARG A 138 -3.14 8.94 -5.39
N ALA A 139 -4.28 8.25 -5.36
CA ALA A 139 -4.71 7.47 -4.20
C ALA A 139 -3.78 6.27 -3.91
N ARG A 140 -3.18 5.65 -4.93
CA ARG A 140 -2.15 4.61 -4.78
C ARG A 140 -0.91 5.17 -4.10
N ARG A 141 -0.33 6.25 -4.64
CA ARG A 141 0.87 6.90 -4.09
C ARG A 141 0.65 7.41 -2.67
N LYS A 142 -0.48 8.07 -2.39
CA LYS A 142 -0.82 8.53 -1.04
C LYS A 142 -0.94 7.38 -0.03
N LYS A 143 -1.44 6.22 -0.46
CA LYS A 143 -1.47 5.01 0.38
C LYS A 143 -0.07 4.42 0.61
N GLU A 144 0.83 4.53 -0.36
CA GLU A 144 2.21 4.04 -0.27
C GLU A 144 3.06 4.95 0.64
N ASP A 145 2.96 6.28 0.51
CA ASP A 145 3.56 7.28 1.43
C ASP A 145 3.05 7.12 2.88
N ASN A 146 1.72 7.02 3.06
CA ASN A 146 1.10 6.74 4.36
C ASN A 146 1.47 5.36 4.95
N ALA A 147 2.08 4.47 4.17
CA ALA A 147 2.63 3.19 4.64
C ALA A 147 4.15 3.29 4.90
N ARG A 148 4.91 4.03 4.08
CA ARG A 148 6.33 4.37 4.31
C ARG A 148 6.50 5.01 5.68
N LEU A 149 5.75 6.08 5.95
CA LEU A 149 5.80 6.81 7.23
C LEU A 149 5.45 5.91 8.43
N ARG A 150 4.45 5.03 8.32
CA ARG A 150 4.12 4.09 9.42
C ARG A 150 5.24 3.11 9.72
N ASN A 151 5.85 2.49 8.70
CA ASN A 151 6.99 1.59 8.92
C ASN A 151 8.22 2.36 9.46
N LEU A 152 8.39 3.64 9.10
CA LEU A 152 9.43 4.53 9.65
C LEU A 152 9.21 4.78 11.15
N VAL A 153 7.98 5.12 11.56
CA VAL A 153 7.58 5.32 12.96
C VAL A 153 7.75 4.04 13.79
N ASP A 154 7.23 2.90 13.30
CA ASP A 154 7.37 1.59 13.95
C ASP A 154 8.85 1.22 14.16
N LYS A 155 9.69 1.50 13.15
CA LYS A 155 11.13 1.23 13.18
C LYS A 155 11.83 2.11 14.21
N ALA A 156 11.54 3.42 14.27
CA ALA A 156 12.06 4.32 15.30
C ALA A 156 11.66 3.85 16.70
N LEU A 157 10.38 3.56 16.93
CA LEU A 157 9.83 3.10 18.21
C LEU A 157 10.50 1.78 18.68
N SER A 158 10.88 0.91 17.75
CA SER A 158 11.58 -0.35 18.06
C SER A 158 13.03 -0.14 18.54
N VAL A 159 13.69 0.94 18.12
CA VAL A 159 15.10 1.22 18.45
C VAL A 159 15.29 2.28 19.54
N ASP A 160 14.31 3.15 19.79
CA ASP A 160 14.37 4.24 20.79
C ASP A 160 14.84 3.74 22.18
N PRO A 161 15.94 4.31 22.74
CA PRO A 161 16.47 3.90 24.03
C PRO A 161 15.50 4.12 25.21
N ARG A 162 14.69 5.18 25.16
CA ARG A 162 13.77 5.60 26.22
C ARG A 162 12.59 4.65 26.32
N ILE A 163 12.03 4.24 25.18
CA ILE A 163 10.97 3.23 25.10
C ILE A 163 11.44 1.90 25.73
N LYS A 164 12.70 1.53 25.55
CA LYS A 164 13.30 0.33 26.19
C LYS A 164 13.43 0.51 27.70
N GLN A 165 13.87 1.68 28.16
CA GLN A 165 13.96 2.04 29.58
C GLN A 165 12.57 2.02 30.26
N PHE A 166 11.58 2.74 29.71
CA PHE A 166 10.22 2.78 30.26
C PHE A 166 9.56 1.39 30.34
N LYS A 167 9.84 0.49 29.39
CA LYS A 167 9.39 -0.92 29.43
C LYS A 167 10.06 -1.72 30.56
N ALA A 168 11.33 -1.45 30.86
CA ALA A 168 12.03 -2.04 32.00
C ALA A 168 11.50 -1.50 33.34
N ASP A 169 11.27 -0.19 33.44
CA ASP A 169 10.73 0.46 34.63
C ASP A 169 9.29 0.02 34.93
N ASP A 170 8.43 -0.09 33.91
CA ASP A 170 7.08 -0.66 34.05
C ASP A 170 7.12 -2.10 34.57
N LYS A 171 8.08 -2.92 34.10
CA LYS A 171 8.27 -4.29 34.59
C LYS A 171 8.69 -4.31 36.05
N ALA A 172 9.72 -3.53 36.42
CA ALA A 172 10.21 -3.41 37.79
C ALA A 172 9.11 -2.89 38.75
N ALA A 173 8.33 -1.89 38.33
CA ALA A 173 7.22 -1.35 39.12
C ALA A 173 6.09 -2.36 39.32
N ARG A 174 5.77 -3.18 38.31
CA ARG A 174 4.80 -4.28 38.41
C ARG A 174 5.29 -5.39 39.34
N GLU A 175 6.56 -5.78 39.24
CA GLU A 175 7.18 -6.79 40.12
C GLU A 175 7.25 -6.31 41.58
N ALA A 176 7.62 -5.05 41.81
CA ALA A 176 7.62 -4.43 43.14
C ALA A 176 6.22 -4.35 43.77
N LYS A 177 5.18 -4.02 42.98
CA LYS A 177 3.78 -4.06 43.43
C LYS A 177 3.34 -5.50 43.76
N LYS A 178 3.67 -6.48 42.91
CA LYS A 178 3.38 -7.91 43.14
C LYS A 178 4.03 -8.43 44.43
N ASN A 179 5.26 -8.00 44.74
CA ASN A 179 5.96 -8.40 45.96
C ASN A 179 5.36 -7.76 47.23
N LYS A 180 5.01 -6.46 47.17
CA LYS A 180 4.33 -5.76 48.28
C LYS A 180 2.90 -6.25 48.55
N GLY A 181 2.24 -6.84 47.55
CA GLY A 181 0.87 -7.37 47.67
C GLY A 181 0.74 -8.75 48.34
N ARG A 182 1.83 -9.35 48.84
CA ARG A 182 1.80 -10.69 49.46
C ARG A 182 1.75 -10.59 51.00
N PRO A 183 0.63 -10.95 51.66
CA PRO A 183 0.56 -10.95 53.12
C PRO A 183 1.58 -11.93 53.71
N GLY A 184 2.32 -11.50 54.75
CA GLY A 184 3.27 -12.34 55.50
C GLY A 184 4.76 -11.98 55.33
N ALA A 185 5.12 -10.99 54.53
CA ALA A 185 6.53 -10.61 54.28
C ALA A 185 7.23 -9.83 55.44
N ASN A 186 6.74 -9.91 56.67
CA ASN A 186 7.44 -9.43 57.87
C ASN A 186 8.25 -10.59 58.49
N GLY A 187 9.35 -10.98 57.82
CA GLY A 187 10.25 -12.02 58.32
C GLY A 187 11.44 -12.23 57.41
N ALA A 188 12.64 -12.24 57.97
CA ALA A 188 13.89 -12.50 57.25
C ALA A 188 14.05 -14.00 56.93
N ALA A 189 13.25 -14.51 56.00
CA ALA A 189 13.44 -15.82 55.40
C ALA A 189 14.39 -15.71 54.21
N ALA A 190 15.52 -16.42 54.24
CA ALA A 190 16.49 -16.42 53.16
C ALA A 190 15.83 -16.92 51.85
N VAL A 191 15.81 -16.06 50.83
CA VAL A 191 15.26 -16.40 49.52
C VAL A 191 16.23 -17.35 48.83
N ASP A 192 15.84 -18.62 48.66
CA ASP A 192 16.67 -19.60 47.95
C ASP A 192 16.98 -19.06 46.53
N PRO A 193 18.26 -18.79 46.19
CA PRO A 193 18.63 -18.21 44.92
C PRO A 193 18.25 -19.09 43.72
N ARG A 194 17.97 -20.39 43.93
CA ARG A 194 17.50 -21.30 42.89
C ARG A 194 16.09 -20.93 42.41
N LYS A 195 15.17 -20.55 43.30
CA LYS A 195 13.81 -20.16 42.90
C LYS A 195 13.78 -18.80 42.21
N ALA A 196 14.57 -17.84 42.68
CA ALA A 196 14.74 -16.55 41.99
C ALA A 196 15.32 -16.73 40.57
N ALA A 197 16.26 -17.66 40.37
CA ALA A 197 16.78 -18.01 39.05
C ALA A 197 15.75 -18.73 38.16
N GLU A 198 14.92 -19.62 38.74
CA GLU A 198 13.90 -20.36 37.99
C GLU A 198 12.73 -19.47 37.54
N ASP A 199 12.19 -18.62 38.42
CA ASP A 199 11.16 -17.64 38.07
C ASP A 199 11.70 -16.61 37.06
N LYS A 200 12.97 -16.18 37.18
CA LYS A 200 13.59 -15.27 36.21
C LYS A 200 13.76 -15.93 34.83
N LYS A 201 14.17 -17.20 34.78
CA LYS A 201 14.22 -17.97 33.52
C LYS A 201 12.84 -18.10 32.89
N LYS A 202 11.82 -18.49 33.67
CA LYS A 202 10.43 -18.60 33.19
C LYS A 202 9.89 -17.26 32.69
N ALA A 203 10.19 -16.16 33.37
CA ALA A 203 9.79 -14.81 32.94
C ALA A 203 10.56 -14.29 31.70
N GLU A 204 11.82 -14.71 31.48
CA GLU A 204 12.56 -14.42 30.25
C GLU A 204 12.10 -15.32 29.08
N GLU A 205 11.77 -16.57 29.34
CA GLU A 205 11.27 -17.54 28.36
C GLU A 205 9.84 -17.20 27.91
N GLU A 206 8.94 -16.84 28.84
CA GLU A 206 7.60 -16.34 28.53
C GLU A 206 7.64 -14.99 27.79
N ALA A 207 8.58 -14.10 28.14
CA ALA A 207 8.76 -12.82 27.43
C ALA A 207 9.32 -13.02 26.01
N LYS A 208 10.26 -13.95 25.82
CA LYS A 208 10.76 -14.35 24.49
C LYS A 208 9.66 -15.01 23.67
N LEU A 209 8.90 -15.94 24.24
CA LEU A 209 7.74 -16.56 23.59
C LEU A 209 6.71 -15.52 23.13
N LYS A 210 6.38 -14.53 23.96
CA LYS A 210 5.45 -13.45 23.58
C LYS A 210 6.01 -12.54 22.50
N ALA A 211 7.27 -12.11 22.61
CA ALA A 211 7.92 -11.30 21.57
C ALA A 211 8.04 -12.06 20.23
N GLU A 212 8.34 -13.36 20.27
CA GLU A 212 8.41 -14.23 19.10
C GLU A 212 7.01 -14.51 18.51
N GLN A 213 5.98 -14.64 19.34
CA GLN A 213 4.58 -14.76 18.91
C GLN A 213 4.05 -13.47 18.29
N GLU A 214 4.32 -12.30 18.88
CA GLU A 214 3.95 -11.00 18.31
C GLU A 214 4.69 -10.73 16.99
N ALA A 215 6.00 -11.05 16.91
CA ALA A 215 6.76 -10.95 15.67
C ALA A 215 6.20 -11.88 14.58
N LYS A 216 5.93 -13.15 14.89
CA LYS A 216 5.32 -14.11 13.96
C LYS A 216 3.91 -13.71 13.56
N ALA A 217 3.11 -13.16 14.47
CA ALA A 217 1.77 -12.65 14.15
C ALA A 217 1.83 -11.44 13.20
N ALA A 218 2.72 -10.49 13.44
CA ALA A 218 2.92 -9.33 12.57
C ALA A 218 3.47 -9.73 11.18
N GLU A 219 4.36 -10.72 11.11
CA GLU A 219 4.88 -11.27 9.86
C GLU A 219 3.80 -12.05 9.09
N GLN A 220 3.02 -12.89 9.77
CA GLN A 220 1.86 -13.59 9.18
C GLN A 220 0.77 -12.62 8.71
N GLU A 221 0.52 -11.52 9.43
CA GLU A 221 -0.45 -10.52 9.00
C GLU A 221 0.06 -9.73 7.79
N LYS A 222 1.36 -9.40 7.72
CA LYS A 222 1.98 -8.77 6.54
C LYS A 222 1.98 -9.72 5.33
N SER A 223 2.27 -11.01 5.49
CA SER A 223 2.21 -11.98 4.38
C SER A 223 0.77 -12.23 3.93
N ALA A 224 -0.18 -12.45 4.83
CA ALA A 224 -1.59 -12.62 4.51
C ALA A 224 -2.17 -11.41 3.76
N LYS A 225 -1.83 -10.18 4.17
CA LYS A 225 -2.23 -8.95 3.45
C LYS A 225 -1.60 -8.87 2.05
N ALA A 226 -0.35 -9.29 1.89
CA ALA A 226 0.33 -9.31 0.59
C ALA A 226 -0.28 -10.37 -0.34
N ASP A 227 -0.53 -11.58 0.14
CA ASP A 227 -1.07 -12.68 -0.65
C ASP A 227 -2.56 -12.48 -0.97
N ALA A 228 -3.35 -11.92 -0.06
CA ALA A 228 -4.71 -11.47 -0.36
C ALA A 228 -4.73 -10.39 -1.46
N LYS A 229 -3.75 -9.47 -1.50
CA LYS A 229 -3.60 -8.50 -2.61
C LYS A 229 -3.27 -9.23 -3.92
N LYS A 230 -2.28 -10.13 -3.93
CA LYS A 230 -1.90 -10.93 -5.11
C LYS A 230 -3.08 -11.73 -5.65
N GLN A 231 -3.80 -12.46 -4.78
CA GLN A 231 -4.97 -13.26 -5.14
C GLN A 231 -6.10 -12.39 -5.70
N LYS A 232 -6.39 -11.23 -5.08
CA LYS A 232 -7.43 -10.30 -5.56
C LYS A 232 -7.06 -9.64 -6.91
N GLU A 233 -5.79 -9.44 -7.20
CA GLU A 233 -5.32 -9.00 -8.52
C GLU A 233 -5.31 -10.13 -9.56
N ALA A 234 -4.96 -11.35 -9.18
CA ALA A 234 -5.03 -12.53 -10.03
C ALA A 234 -6.47 -12.86 -10.44
N ALA A 235 -7.40 -12.88 -9.48
CA ALA A 235 -8.84 -13.06 -9.73
C ALA A 235 -9.39 -11.98 -10.67
N LYS A 236 -9.03 -10.70 -10.46
CA LYS A 236 -9.41 -9.61 -11.37
C LYS A 236 -8.82 -9.76 -12.78
N LYS A 237 -7.61 -10.31 -12.93
CA LYS A 237 -7.01 -10.61 -14.24
C LYS A 237 -7.73 -11.80 -14.92
N ALA A 238 -8.09 -12.82 -14.16
CA ALA A 238 -8.82 -13.98 -14.65
C ALA A 238 -10.24 -13.62 -15.11
N ILE A 239 -11.04 -12.94 -14.28
CA ILE A 239 -12.40 -12.47 -14.66
C ILE A 239 -12.33 -11.57 -15.91
N LYS A 240 -11.34 -10.67 -16.01
CA LYS A 240 -11.13 -9.85 -17.23
C LYS A 240 -10.79 -10.66 -18.48
N LYS A 241 -10.12 -11.81 -18.34
CA LYS A 241 -9.81 -12.71 -19.46
C LYS A 241 -11.09 -13.42 -19.92
N GLU A 242 -11.81 -14.05 -19.00
CA GLU A 242 -13.02 -14.79 -19.33
C GLU A 242 -14.13 -13.85 -19.84
N LYS A 243 -14.30 -12.66 -19.24
CA LYS A 243 -15.20 -11.61 -19.76
C LYS A 243 -14.92 -11.26 -21.22
N LYS A 244 -13.65 -11.09 -21.61
CA LYS A 244 -13.28 -10.77 -23.01
C LYS A 244 -13.65 -11.90 -23.97
N ALA A 245 -13.45 -13.16 -23.58
CA ALA A 245 -13.74 -14.29 -24.43
C ALA A 245 -15.26 -14.57 -24.52
N LEU A 246 -15.99 -14.45 -23.41
CA LEU A 246 -17.46 -14.49 -23.39
C LEU A 246 -18.07 -13.36 -24.22
N ASN A 247 -17.55 -12.13 -24.10
CA ASN A 247 -17.95 -11.00 -24.96
C ASN A 247 -17.73 -11.31 -26.45
N LYS A 248 -16.58 -11.91 -26.81
CA LYS A 248 -16.30 -12.32 -28.18
C LYS A 248 -17.31 -13.34 -28.70
N LEU A 249 -17.71 -14.33 -27.88
CA LEU A 249 -18.74 -15.31 -28.26
C LEU A 249 -20.09 -14.64 -28.56
N ILE A 250 -20.48 -13.61 -27.78
CA ILE A 250 -21.71 -12.83 -28.02
C ILE A 250 -21.61 -12.07 -29.35
N THR A 251 -20.48 -11.38 -29.62
CA THR A 251 -20.29 -10.60 -30.85
C THR A 251 -20.18 -11.47 -32.10
N ASP A 252 -19.45 -12.59 -32.01
CA ASP A 252 -19.27 -13.54 -33.13
C ASP A 252 -20.61 -14.18 -33.55
N ASN A 253 -21.54 -14.36 -32.61
CA ASN A 253 -22.87 -14.93 -32.84
C ASN A 253 -23.97 -13.85 -33.04
N ASN A 254 -23.59 -12.63 -33.47
CA ASN A 254 -24.52 -11.53 -33.78
C ASN A 254 -25.51 -11.20 -32.63
N TYR A 255 -25.04 -11.22 -31.38
CA TYR A 255 -25.90 -11.03 -30.18
C TYR A 255 -27.10 -12.00 -30.14
N PHE A 256 -26.89 -13.20 -30.69
CA PHE A 256 -27.87 -14.26 -30.86
C PHE A 256 -29.14 -13.84 -31.64
N GLN A 257 -29.01 -12.86 -32.55
CA GLN A 257 -30.09 -12.43 -33.44
C GLN A 257 -30.07 -13.22 -34.75
N ALA A 258 -31.18 -13.92 -35.05
CA ALA A 258 -31.30 -14.86 -36.16
C ALA A 258 -31.22 -14.22 -37.56
N ALA A 259 -31.62 -12.95 -37.70
CA ALA A 259 -31.48 -12.18 -38.94
C ALA A 259 -31.45 -10.67 -38.66
N GLY A 260 -30.69 -9.92 -39.47
CA GLY A 260 -30.61 -8.46 -39.39
C GLY A 260 -29.57 -7.94 -38.39
N ALA A 261 -29.48 -6.60 -38.31
CA ALA A 261 -28.58 -5.93 -37.38
C ALA A 261 -29.15 -5.96 -35.95
N PRO A 262 -28.31 -6.23 -34.93
CA PRO A 262 -28.74 -6.28 -33.54
C PRO A 262 -29.18 -4.89 -33.05
N THR A 263 -30.30 -4.83 -32.33
CA THR A 263 -30.80 -3.55 -31.81
C THR A 263 -29.98 -3.09 -30.60
N PRO A 264 -29.81 -1.76 -30.37
CA PRO A 264 -29.07 -1.24 -29.22
C PRO A 264 -29.55 -1.83 -27.88
N GLN A 265 -30.86 -2.03 -27.73
CA GLN A 265 -31.46 -2.58 -26.51
C GLN A 265 -31.04 -4.03 -26.24
N VAL A 266 -30.89 -4.87 -27.29
CA VAL A 266 -30.41 -6.25 -27.15
C VAL A 266 -28.91 -6.27 -26.80
N ILE A 267 -28.12 -5.40 -27.45
CA ILE A 267 -26.69 -5.23 -27.17
C ILE A 267 -26.49 -4.83 -25.71
N GLU A 268 -27.17 -3.79 -25.24
CA GLU A 268 -27.08 -3.31 -23.87
C GLU A 268 -27.54 -4.36 -22.86
N ALA A 269 -28.66 -5.05 -23.10
CA ALA A 269 -29.15 -6.10 -22.19
C ALA A 269 -28.15 -7.24 -22.02
N GLN A 270 -27.63 -7.80 -23.12
CA GLN A 270 -26.68 -8.92 -23.07
C GLN A 270 -25.31 -8.52 -22.49
N LEU A 271 -24.85 -7.30 -22.74
CA LEU A 271 -23.59 -6.82 -22.16
C LEU A 271 -23.73 -6.50 -20.67
N ASN A 272 -24.82 -5.88 -20.23
CA ASN A 272 -25.11 -5.64 -18.81
C ASN A 272 -25.28 -6.96 -18.03
N GLU A 273 -25.81 -8.00 -18.68
CA GLU A 273 -25.88 -9.34 -18.08
C GLU A 273 -24.52 -10.03 -18.02
N LEU A 274 -23.68 -9.92 -19.05
CA LEU A 274 -22.30 -10.41 -18.98
C LEU A 274 -21.50 -9.73 -17.87
N ASP A 275 -21.70 -8.43 -17.66
CA ASP A 275 -21.14 -7.70 -16.52
C ASP A 275 -21.67 -8.26 -15.19
N SER A 276 -22.98 -8.48 -15.07
CA SER A 276 -23.62 -9.09 -13.89
C SER A 276 -23.10 -10.51 -13.59
N LEU A 277 -22.87 -11.33 -14.62
CA LEU A 277 -22.23 -12.64 -14.52
C LEU A 277 -20.80 -12.52 -13.99
N CYS A 278 -20.04 -11.53 -14.46
CA CYS A 278 -18.66 -11.27 -14.02
C CYS A 278 -18.54 -10.71 -12.59
N GLU A 279 -19.62 -10.18 -12.01
CA GLU A 279 -19.67 -9.77 -10.61
C GLU A 279 -20.14 -10.90 -9.68
N LYS A 280 -21.02 -11.78 -10.14
CA LYS A 280 -21.62 -12.85 -9.33
C LYS A 280 -20.92 -14.21 -9.40
N LEU A 281 -20.21 -14.53 -10.48
CA LEU A 281 -19.52 -15.81 -10.66
C LEU A 281 -18.00 -15.66 -10.56
N GLU A 282 -17.36 -16.65 -9.94
CA GLU A 282 -15.91 -16.74 -9.89
C GLU A 282 -15.30 -17.11 -11.25
N ALA A 283 -14.03 -16.73 -11.47
CA ALA A 283 -13.33 -16.94 -12.73
C ALA A 283 -13.29 -18.42 -13.18
N VAL A 284 -13.31 -19.37 -12.25
CA VAL A 284 -13.36 -20.82 -12.56
C VAL A 284 -14.68 -21.16 -13.27
N LYS A 285 -15.81 -20.75 -12.70
CA LYS A 285 -17.15 -20.99 -13.28
C LYS A 285 -17.34 -20.26 -14.60
N LEU A 286 -16.85 -19.01 -14.71
CA LEU A 286 -16.86 -18.26 -15.97
C LEU A 286 -16.06 -19.00 -17.06
N ALA A 287 -14.91 -19.59 -16.72
CA ALA A 287 -14.11 -20.39 -17.65
C ALA A 287 -14.75 -21.74 -18.00
N GLU A 288 -15.52 -22.35 -17.09
CA GLU A 288 -16.29 -23.56 -17.38
C GLU A 288 -17.45 -23.28 -18.34
N TYR A 289 -18.26 -22.26 -18.07
CA TYR A 289 -19.34 -21.85 -18.98
C TYR A 289 -18.81 -21.38 -20.34
N ARG A 290 -17.68 -20.65 -20.37
CA ARG A 290 -17.01 -20.30 -21.63
C ARG A 290 -16.59 -21.55 -22.42
N LYS A 291 -16.04 -22.59 -21.77
CA LYS A 291 -15.68 -23.85 -22.44
C LYS A 291 -16.90 -24.63 -22.96
N LYS A 292 -18.01 -24.64 -22.22
CA LYS A 292 -19.26 -25.28 -22.69
C LYS A 292 -19.79 -24.55 -23.92
N ALA A 293 -19.81 -23.21 -23.88
CA ALA A 293 -20.18 -22.36 -25.02
C ALA A 293 -19.22 -22.52 -26.22
N GLU A 294 -17.91 -22.61 -26.00
CA GLU A 294 -16.92 -22.90 -27.06
C GLU A 294 -17.07 -24.30 -27.68
N ALA A 295 -17.70 -25.25 -26.97
CA ALA A 295 -18.01 -26.59 -27.43
C ALA A 295 -19.45 -26.76 -27.97
N ALA A 296 -20.28 -25.71 -27.90
CA ALA A 296 -21.69 -25.77 -28.26
C ALA A 296 -21.89 -25.51 -29.77
N SER A 297 -22.55 -26.45 -30.45
CA SER A 297 -22.79 -26.39 -31.89
C SER A 297 -23.94 -25.44 -32.25
N GLY A 298 -23.63 -24.17 -32.46
CA GLY A 298 -24.53 -23.17 -33.03
C GLY A 298 -25.07 -22.14 -32.03
N ALA A 299 -25.51 -20.99 -32.56
CA ALA A 299 -25.81 -19.78 -31.79
C ALA A 299 -26.82 -20.01 -30.64
N GLU A 300 -27.88 -20.80 -30.83
CA GLU A 300 -28.87 -21.08 -29.77
C GLU A 300 -28.29 -21.95 -28.65
N ALA A 301 -27.45 -22.94 -28.97
CA ALA A 301 -26.80 -23.78 -27.98
C ALA A 301 -25.77 -22.98 -27.16
N ILE A 302 -25.06 -22.04 -27.82
CA ILE A 302 -24.18 -21.07 -27.16
C ILE A 302 -25.00 -20.17 -26.22
N LYS A 303 -26.11 -19.59 -26.70
CA LYS A 303 -27.04 -18.74 -25.92
C LYS A 303 -27.56 -19.47 -24.68
N ALA A 304 -27.92 -20.75 -24.81
CA ALA A 304 -28.42 -21.58 -23.71
C ALA A 304 -27.40 -21.76 -22.56
N GLU A 305 -26.10 -21.83 -22.86
CA GLU A 305 -25.06 -21.87 -21.81
C GLU A 305 -24.92 -20.52 -21.07
N PHE A 306 -25.13 -19.39 -21.75
CA PHE A 306 -25.22 -18.09 -21.07
C PHE A 306 -26.47 -18.00 -20.17
N ALA A 307 -27.63 -18.48 -20.63
CA ALA A 307 -28.85 -18.56 -19.81
C ALA A 307 -28.69 -19.50 -18.60
N SER A 308 -27.95 -20.60 -18.77
CA SER A 308 -27.58 -21.52 -17.70
C SER A 308 -26.68 -20.83 -16.65
N ALA A 309 -25.67 -20.06 -17.09
CA ALA A 309 -24.84 -19.25 -16.21
C ALA A 309 -25.65 -18.17 -15.47
N ALA A 310 -26.60 -17.52 -16.15
CA ALA A 310 -27.48 -16.52 -15.56
C ALA A 310 -28.37 -17.12 -14.47
N LYS A 311 -28.91 -18.31 -14.71
CA LYS A 311 -29.69 -19.07 -13.72
C LYS A 311 -28.85 -19.46 -12.50
N GLU A 312 -27.62 -19.94 -12.67
CA GLU A 312 -26.74 -20.26 -11.55
C GLU A 312 -26.32 -18.99 -10.77
N ALA A 313 -26.12 -17.87 -11.47
CA ALA A 313 -25.87 -16.56 -10.88
C ALA A 313 -27.13 -15.90 -10.25
N GLY A 314 -28.30 -16.56 -10.24
CA GLY A 314 -29.54 -15.98 -9.71
C GLY A 314 -29.91 -14.66 -10.39
N ILE A 315 -29.78 -14.58 -11.71
CA ILE A 315 -30.27 -13.47 -12.55
C ILE A 315 -31.69 -13.84 -12.99
N GLY A 316 -32.69 -13.18 -12.41
CA GLY A 316 -34.10 -13.59 -12.51
C GLY A 316 -34.79 -13.31 -13.85
N ALA A 317 -34.24 -12.40 -14.65
CA ALA A 317 -34.72 -12.09 -16.00
C ALA A 317 -33.50 -12.03 -16.92
N SER A 318 -33.21 -13.13 -17.62
CA SER A 318 -32.01 -13.28 -18.44
C SER A 318 -32.20 -12.70 -19.84
N ALA A 319 -31.27 -11.85 -20.28
CA ALA A 319 -31.13 -11.37 -21.66
C ALA A 319 -30.66 -12.48 -22.64
N PHE A 320 -30.32 -13.66 -22.11
CA PHE A 320 -29.98 -14.87 -22.87
C PHE A 320 -31.08 -15.95 -22.82
N ALA A 321 -32.20 -15.71 -22.12
CA ALA A 321 -33.41 -16.53 -22.26
C ALA A 321 -33.99 -16.41 -23.68
#